data_AF-A0AAP0Q2C9-F1
#
_entry.id   AF-A0AAP0Q2C9-F1
#
_cell.length_a   1.000
_cell.length_b   1.000
_cell.length_c   1.000
_cell.angle_alpha   90.00
_cell.angle_beta   90.00
_cell.angle_gamma   90.00
#
_symmetry.space_group_name_H-M   'P 1'
#
loop_
_entity.id
_entity.type
_entity.pdbx_description
1 polymer ?
#
loop_
_entity_poly.entity_id
_entity_poly.type
_entity_poly.pdbx_seq_one_letter_code
_entity_poly.pdbx_strand_id
1 'polypeptide(L)'
;MPHRRLRLREARVRWSRRHTPATLAEFTLNGADGKDFYDVSLVDGYNLPMLVVPHGGSGGNCSTTGCVVDLNVACPAELKVASSAVGGGAGSDVACKSACEAFQQPQYCCSGEYGNPNTCKPTSYSEFFKHACPRAYSYAYDDGTSTFTCVSADYDITFCPSLPTSKKASQSQNPQAAELPLYNSTMVFLGGPDVSGAAAHMGSLLSMAVAVVAMWRLSELMF
;
A
#
# COMPACT_ATOMS: atom_id res chain seq x y z
N MET A 1 -7.26 -17.08 -12.61
CA MET A 1 -5.78 -16.92 -12.51
C MET A 1 -5.22 -18.16 -11.80
N PRO A 2 -4.22 -18.87 -12.35
CA PRO A 2 -3.64 -20.02 -11.67
C PRO A 2 -2.85 -19.56 -10.43
N HIS A 3 -3.14 -20.14 -9.26
CA HIS A 3 -2.37 -19.90 -8.04
C HIS A 3 -0.94 -20.39 -8.24
N ARG A 4 0.04 -19.51 -8.02
CA ARG A 4 1.46 -19.88 -8.04
C ARG A 4 1.99 -19.81 -6.61
N ARG A 5 2.57 -20.90 -6.15
CA ARG A 5 3.23 -21.02 -4.85
C ARG A 5 4.73 -21.17 -5.08
N LEU A 6 5.53 -20.32 -4.44
CA LEU A 6 6.97 -20.45 -4.38
C LEU A 6 7.38 -20.89 -2.98
N ARG A 7 8.23 -21.92 -2.88
CA ARG A 7 8.82 -22.34 -1.61
C ARG A 7 10.28 -21.89 -1.57
N LEU A 8 10.62 -21.06 -0.60
CA LEU A 8 11.99 -20.62 -0.35
C LEU A 8 12.67 -21.59 0.62
N ARG A 9 13.71 -22.28 0.13
CA ARG A 9 14.62 -23.11 0.94
C ARG A 9 16.08 -22.74 0.71
N GLU A 10 16.44 -22.47 -0.54
CA GLU A 10 17.72 -21.88 -0.95
C GLU A 10 17.44 -21.03 -2.18
N ALA A 11 17.59 -19.71 -2.11
CA ALA A 11 17.36 -18.85 -3.28
C ALA A 11 18.47 -17.85 -3.49
N ARG A 12 19.12 -17.94 -4.66
CA ARG A 12 19.73 -16.80 -5.34
C ARG A 12 18.73 -16.27 -6.36
N VAL A 13 17.94 -15.28 -5.97
CA VAL A 13 17.11 -14.54 -6.93
C VAL A 13 17.94 -13.36 -7.44
N ARG A 14 18.33 -13.38 -8.72
CA ARG A 14 19.03 -12.26 -9.36
C ARG A 14 18.02 -11.31 -10.00
N TRP A 15 17.49 -10.36 -9.22
CA TRP A 15 16.66 -9.28 -9.75
C TRP A 15 17.52 -8.30 -10.54
N SER A 16 17.45 -8.36 -11.87
CA SER A 16 18.33 -7.55 -12.73
C SER A 16 17.77 -6.15 -13.02
N ARG A 17 16.46 -5.92 -12.85
CA ARG A 17 15.78 -4.61 -12.75
C ARG A 17 14.44 -4.80 -12.02
N ARG A 18 14.09 -3.90 -11.09
CA ARG A 18 12.74 -3.79 -10.54
C ARG A 18 11.90 -2.95 -11.51
N HIS A 19 10.78 -3.50 -11.97
CA HIS A 19 9.79 -2.73 -12.73
C HIS A 19 8.69 -2.35 -11.76
N THR A 20 8.52 -1.05 -11.53
CA THR A 20 7.51 -0.50 -10.64
C THR A 20 6.29 -0.06 -11.45
N PRO A 21 5.09 -0.08 -10.85
CA PRO A 21 4.80 -0.54 -9.49
C PRO A 21 4.78 -2.06 -9.32
N ALA A 22 5.27 -2.54 -8.17
CA ALA A 22 5.30 -3.97 -7.86
C ALA A 22 5.15 -4.26 -6.36
N THR A 23 4.28 -5.21 -6.02
CA THR A 23 4.22 -5.79 -4.68
C THR A 23 5.44 -6.68 -4.47
N LEU A 24 6.19 -6.44 -3.40
CA LEU A 24 7.42 -7.16 -3.09
C LEU A 24 7.21 -8.11 -1.90
N ALA A 25 7.86 -9.27 -1.94
CA ALA A 25 8.16 -10.04 -0.75
C ALA A 25 9.66 -9.95 -0.51
N GLU A 26 10.04 -9.46 0.67
CA GLU A 26 11.42 -9.19 1.03
C GLU A 26 11.85 -10.15 2.12
N PHE A 27 13.09 -10.62 2.03
CA PHE A 27 13.66 -11.59 2.96
C PHE A 27 15.13 -11.26 3.22
N THR A 28 15.50 -11.20 4.50
CA THR A 28 16.87 -11.31 4.97
C THR A 28 16.96 -12.60 5.77
N LEU A 29 17.52 -13.65 5.17
CA LEU A 29 17.65 -14.95 5.82
C LEU A 29 18.89 -14.99 6.72
N ASN A 30 18.77 -15.58 7.90
CA ASN A 30 19.83 -15.71 8.91
C ASN A 30 20.54 -14.37 9.21
N GLY A 31 19.74 -13.33 9.47
CA GLY A 31 20.18 -11.99 9.84
C GLY A 31 20.60 -11.89 11.31
N ALA A 32 20.28 -10.76 11.94
CA ALA A 32 20.61 -10.52 13.35
C ALA A 32 20.04 -11.61 14.27
N ASP A 33 20.84 -12.07 15.22
CA ASP A 33 20.54 -13.18 16.14
C ASP A 33 20.16 -14.51 15.46
N GLY A 34 20.55 -14.72 14.20
CA GLY A 34 20.17 -15.91 13.43
C GLY A 34 18.68 -15.93 13.03
N LYS A 35 18.01 -14.78 13.08
CA LYS A 35 16.61 -14.63 12.67
C LYS A 35 16.52 -14.29 11.19
N ASP A 36 15.55 -14.87 10.53
CA ASP A 36 15.04 -14.41 9.25
C ASP A 36 14.16 -13.17 9.49
N PHE A 37 14.35 -12.13 8.69
CA PHE A 37 13.48 -10.96 8.63
C PHE A 37 12.74 -11.01 7.30
N TYR A 38 11.43 -10.85 7.34
CA TYR A 38 10.60 -10.93 6.15
C TYR A 38 9.37 -10.06 6.25
N ASP A 39 8.91 -9.62 5.08
CA ASP A 39 7.78 -8.72 4.94
C ASP A 39 7.20 -8.77 3.52
N VAL A 40 6.00 -8.21 3.38
CA VAL A 40 5.45 -7.80 2.09
C VAL A 40 5.46 -6.28 2.05
N SER A 41 5.94 -5.71 0.95
CA SER A 41 6.16 -4.28 0.80
C SER A 41 5.44 -3.70 -0.40
N LEU A 42 4.77 -2.56 -0.14
CA LEU A 42 4.05 -1.72 -1.10
C LEU A 42 4.74 -0.37 -1.29
N VAL A 43 5.96 -0.21 -0.78
CA VAL A 43 6.78 1.01 -0.94
C VAL A 43 7.04 1.32 -2.42
N ASP A 44 7.22 0.25 -3.21
CA ASP A 44 7.39 0.30 -4.66
C ASP A 44 6.05 0.18 -5.42
N GLY A 45 4.92 0.31 -4.72
CA GLY A 45 3.57 0.19 -5.27
C GLY A 45 2.98 -1.21 -5.22
N TYR A 46 1.86 -1.40 -5.91
CA TYR A 46 1.08 -2.62 -5.94
C TYR A 46 0.76 -3.02 -7.38
N ASN A 47 0.82 -4.32 -7.68
CA ASN A 47 0.36 -4.85 -8.95
C ASN A 47 -0.55 -6.08 -8.79
N LEU A 48 -0.30 -6.94 -7.80
CA LEU A 48 -1.10 -8.12 -7.53
C LEU A 48 -1.12 -8.47 -6.03
N PRO A 49 -2.13 -9.21 -5.56
CA PRO A 49 -2.18 -9.60 -4.16
C PRO A 49 -1.15 -10.70 -3.86
N MET A 50 -0.55 -10.64 -2.68
CA MET A 50 0.55 -11.52 -2.26
C MET A 50 0.42 -11.88 -0.79
N LEU A 51 0.77 -13.13 -0.45
CA LEU A 51 0.80 -13.64 0.91
C LEU A 51 2.08 -14.43 1.15
N VAL A 52 2.73 -14.19 2.29
CA VAL A 52 3.91 -14.93 2.76
C VAL A 52 3.54 -15.62 4.06
N VAL A 53 3.64 -16.96 4.08
CA VAL A 53 3.33 -17.78 5.24
C VAL A 53 4.59 -18.53 5.69
N PRO A 54 5.10 -18.28 6.91
CA PRO A 54 6.18 -19.08 7.49
C PRO A 54 5.65 -20.44 8.00
N HIS A 55 6.50 -21.46 7.94
CA HIS A 55 6.21 -22.82 8.39
C HIS A 55 7.35 -23.37 9.25
N GLY A 56 7.00 -24.01 10.38
CA GLY A 56 7.93 -24.77 11.23
C GLY A 56 8.90 -23.96 12.11
N GLY A 57 9.10 -22.67 11.83
CA GLY A 57 10.04 -21.83 12.58
C GLY A 57 9.54 -21.33 13.94
N SER A 58 10.46 -20.76 14.72
CA SER A 58 10.21 -20.23 16.08
C SER A 58 11.05 -18.97 16.38
N GLY A 59 11.19 -18.51 17.63
CA GLY A 59 12.18 -17.48 17.97
C GLY A 59 11.92 -16.05 17.45
N GLY A 60 10.68 -15.75 17.04
CA GLY A 60 10.23 -14.44 16.56
C GLY A 60 8.70 -14.40 16.50
N ASN A 61 8.14 -13.43 15.79
CA ASN A 61 6.69 -13.34 15.64
C ASN A 61 6.11 -14.26 14.54
N CYS A 62 6.92 -14.99 13.76
CA CYS A 62 6.58 -16.13 12.86
C CYS A 62 5.17 -16.08 12.26
N SER A 63 4.73 -14.89 11.85
CA SER A 63 3.36 -14.65 11.46
C SER A 63 3.27 -14.42 9.97
N THR A 64 2.10 -14.70 9.42
CA THR A 64 1.80 -14.42 8.00
C THR A 64 1.88 -12.92 7.70
N THR A 65 2.43 -12.52 6.55
CA THR A 65 2.41 -11.13 6.07
C THR A 65 1.89 -11.09 4.63
N GLY A 66 1.30 -9.98 4.22
CA GLY A 66 0.75 -9.87 2.89
C GLY A 66 -0.28 -8.77 2.68
N CYS A 67 -0.69 -8.68 1.43
CA CYS A 67 -1.75 -7.82 0.95
C CYS A 67 -2.66 -8.66 0.04
N VAL A 68 -3.80 -9.09 0.57
CA VAL A 68 -4.72 -10.04 -0.11
C VAL A 68 -5.90 -9.35 -0.79
N VAL A 69 -6.02 -8.04 -0.61
CA VAL A 69 -7.03 -7.19 -1.25
C VAL A 69 -6.55 -6.82 -2.65
N ASP A 70 -7.49 -6.70 -3.59
CA ASP A 70 -7.22 -6.13 -4.91
C ASP A 70 -7.24 -4.59 -4.84
N LEU A 71 -6.05 -4.00 -4.73
CA LEU A 71 -5.89 -2.55 -4.63
C LEU A 71 -6.03 -1.84 -5.99
N ASN A 72 -5.97 -2.56 -7.11
CA ASN A 72 -6.07 -1.93 -8.44
C ASN A 72 -7.44 -1.29 -8.65
N VAL A 73 -8.50 -1.86 -8.07
CA VAL A 73 -9.88 -1.35 -8.16
C VAL A 73 -10.06 -0.04 -7.37
N ALA A 74 -9.44 0.05 -6.19
CA ALA A 74 -9.60 1.19 -5.28
C ALA A 74 -8.48 2.23 -5.38
N CYS A 75 -7.50 2.01 -6.26
CA CYS A 75 -6.31 2.86 -6.39
C CYS A 75 -6.71 4.33 -6.67
N PRO A 76 -6.14 5.34 -5.97
CA PRO A 76 -6.35 6.75 -6.28
C PRO A 76 -5.98 7.08 -7.73
N ALA A 77 -6.74 7.97 -8.38
CA ALA A 77 -6.63 8.21 -9.81
C ALA A 77 -5.22 8.65 -10.26
N GLU A 78 -4.58 9.47 -9.43
CA GLU A 78 -3.23 9.99 -9.59
C GLU A 78 -2.13 8.92 -9.41
N LEU A 79 -2.48 7.76 -8.85
CA LEU A 79 -1.57 6.62 -8.66
C LEU A 79 -1.84 5.47 -9.64
N LYS A 80 -2.96 5.49 -10.37
CA LYS A 80 -3.36 4.42 -11.29
C LYS A 80 -2.40 4.27 -12.46
N VAL A 81 -2.11 3.03 -12.81
CA VAL A 81 -1.47 2.65 -14.07
C VAL A 81 -2.49 1.95 -14.93
N ALA A 82 -2.96 2.64 -15.97
CA ALA A 82 -3.84 2.04 -16.97
C ALA A 82 -3.03 1.10 -17.88
N SER A 83 -3.61 -0.07 -18.20
CA SER A 83 -3.13 -0.86 -19.32
C SER A 83 -3.24 -0.02 -20.59
N SER A 84 -2.11 0.27 -21.24
CA SER A 84 -2.17 0.64 -22.64
C SER A 84 -2.73 -0.57 -23.37
N ALA A 85 -3.99 -0.51 -23.80
CA ALA A 85 -4.65 -1.61 -24.45
C ALA A 85 -3.83 -2.09 -25.64
N VAL A 86 -3.13 -3.21 -25.50
CA VAL A 86 -2.73 -4.02 -26.65
C VAL A 86 -4.04 -4.58 -27.19
N GLY A 87 -4.69 -3.83 -28.08
CA GLY A 87 -5.94 -4.24 -28.76
C GLY A 87 -7.21 -3.43 -28.47
N GLY A 88 -7.13 -2.10 -28.27
CA GLY A 88 -8.27 -1.20 -28.53
C GLY A 88 -9.50 -1.29 -27.60
N GLY A 89 -9.43 -2.00 -26.48
CA GLY A 89 -10.45 -1.94 -25.42
C GLY A 89 -10.16 -0.84 -24.39
N ALA A 90 -11.17 -0.43 -23.61
CA ALA A 90 -10.98 0.47 -22.47
C ALA A 90 -9.94 -0.14 -21.51
N GLY A 91 -8.84 0.59 -21.27
CA GLY A 91 -7.74 0.12 -20.45
C GLY A 91 -8.19 -0.17 -19.03
N SER A 92 -7.95 -1.39 -18.54
CA SER A 92 -8.13 -1.72 -17.12
C SER A 92 -6.94 -1.19 -16.33
N ASP A 93 -7.18 -0.71 -15.11
CA ASP A 93 -6.11 -0.40 -14.17
C ASP A 93 -5.37 -1.69 -13.83
N VAL A 94 -4.08 -1.76 -14.17
CA VAL A 94 -3.26 -2.98 -14.01
C VAL A 94 -2.36 -2.93 -12.79
N ALA A 95 -2.14 -1.74 -12.23
CA ALA A 95 -1.29 -1.54 -11.08
C ALA A 95 -1.54 -0.18 -10.40
N CYS A 96 -1.07 -0.03 -9.18
CA CYS A 96 -1.17 1.18 -8.37
C CYS A 96 0.23 1.63 -7.91
N LYS A 97 0.65 2.82 -8.31
CA LYS A 97 1.93 3.42 -7.86
C LYS A 97 1.88 3.76 -6.39
N SER A 98 3.03 3.72 -5.72
CA SER A 98 3.19 4.44 -4.46
C SER A 98 3.31 5.95 -4.72
N ALA A 99 3.15 6.76 -3.67
CA ALA A 99 3.36 8.20 -3.78
C ALA A 99 4.80 8.57 -4.16
N CYS A 100 5.79 7.79 -3.71
CA CYS A 100 7.17 8.00 -4.13
C CYS A 100 7.29 7.81 -5.65
N GLU A 101 6.82 6.68 -6.18
CA GLU A 101 6.86 6.39 -7.62
C GLU A 101 6.06 7.37 -8.48
N ALA A 102 4.98 7.93 -7.95
CA ALA A 102 4.16 8.90 -8.66
C ALA A 102 4.73 10.32 -8.67
N PHE A 103 5.23 10.80 -7.53
CA PHE A 103 5.55 12.22 -7.33
C PHE A 103 7.04 12.52 -7.19
N GLN A 104 7.86 11.52 -6.83
CA GLN A 104 9.31 11.64 -6.65
C GLN A 104 9.72 12.76 -5.66
N GLN A 105 8.86 13.05 -4.68
CA GLN A 105 9.13 14.10 -3.69
C GLN A 105 9.78 13.50 -2.43
N PRO A 106 10.71 14.22 -1.77
CA PRO A 106 11.45 13.72 -0.62
C PRO A 106 10.59 13.18 0.51
N GLN A 107 9.45 13.80 0.80
CA GLN A 107 8.54 13.38 1.86
C GLN A 107 7.81 12.06 1.57
N TYR A 108 7.66 11.67 0.30
CA TYR A 108 7.07 10.37 -0.08
C TYR A 108 8.12 9.28 -0.23
N CYS A 109 9.32 9.67 -0.66
CA CYS A 109 10.44 8.75 -0.86
C CYS A 109 11.34 8.60 0.38
N CYS A 110 11.02 9.29 1.48
CA CYS A 110 11.83 9.36 2.68
C CYS A 110 13.32 9.62 2.40
N SER A 111 13.59 10.69 1.64
CA SER A 111 14.95 11.06 1.23
C SER A 111 15.30 12.49 1.68
N GLY A 112 16.59 12.84 1.62
CA GLY A 112 17.06 14.16 2.05
C GLY A 112 16.69 14.46 3.51
N GLU A 113 16.01 15.57 3.75
CA GLU A 113 15.53 15.97 5.09
C GLU A 113 14.53 14.96 5.70
N TYR A 114 13.88 14.15 4.86
CA TYR A 114 12.98 13.06 5.25
C TYR A 114 13.71 11.71 5.35
N GLY A 115 15.04 11.69 5.36
CA GLY A 115 15.85 10.47 5.43
C GLY A 115 15.88 9.77 6.80
N ASN A 116 14.90 10.02 7.67
CA ASN A 116 14.80 9.34 8.96
C ASN A 116 13.35 9.21 9.44
N PRO A 117 13.04 8.27 10.36
CA PRO A 117 11.67 8.03 10.85
C PRO A 117 11.05 9.21 11.61
N ASN A 118 11.89 10.10 12.16
CA ASN A 118 11.40 11.27 12.89
C ASN A 118 10.87 12.34 11.94
N THR A 119 11.37 12.41 10.72
CA THR A 119 10.97 13.43 9.73
C THR A 119 10.08 12.88 8.62
N CYS A 120 10.24 11.62 8.17
CA CYS A 120 9.33 11.00 7.22
C CYS A 120 8.14 10.36 7.91
N LYS A 121 6.99 11.02 7.81
CA LYS A 121 5.74 10.59 8.44
C LYS A 121 4.81 9.91 7.43
N PRO A 122 3.87 9.08 7.91
CA PRO A 122 2.77 8.60 7.08
C PRO A 122 2.05 9.76 6.38
N THR A 123 1.56 9.49 5.17
CA THR A 123 0.81 10.43 4.34
C THR A 123 -0.53 9.80 4.00
N SER A 124 -1.48 10.59 3.48
CA SER A 124 -2.77 10.05 3.02
C SER A 124 -2.62 8.89 2.03
N TYR A 125 -1.58 8.92 1.19
CA TYR A 125 -1.29 7.85 0.24
C TYR A 125 -0.75 6.59 0.90
N SER A 126 0.20 6.68 1.83
CA SER A 126 0.70 5.49 2.53
C SER A 126 -0.36 4.93 3.48
N GLU A 127 -1.18 5.78 4.08
CA GLU A 127 -2.33 5.36 4.86
C GLU A 127 -3.34 4.58 4.01
N PHE A 128 -3.62 4.98 2.78
CA PHE A 128 -4.48 4.20 1.87
C PHE A 128 -4.00 2.74 1.73
N PHE A 129 -2.72 2.53 1.44
CA PHE A 129 -2.13 1.18 1.37
C PHE A 129 -2.20 0.46 2.72
N LYS A 130 -1.94 1.19 3.81
CA LYS A 130 -1.90 0.61 5.15
C LYS A 130 -3.26 0.13 5.63
N HIS A 131 -4.32 0.91 5.39
CA HIS A 131 -5.67 0.54 5.77
C HIS A 131 -6.13 -0.71 5.03
N ALA A 132 -5.81 -0.83 3.74
CA ALA A 132 -6.14 -2.03 2.97
C ALA A 132 -5.31 -3.25 3.37
N CYS A 133 -4.02 -3.04 3.69
CA CYS A 133 -3.06 -4.10 3.96
C CYS A 133 -2.24 -3.81 5.23
N PRO A 134 -2.83 -3.99 6.44
CA PRO A 134 -2.21 -3.56 7.71
C PRO A 134 -0.91 -4.28 8.08
N ARG A 135 -0.66 -5.44 7.46
CA ARG A 135 0.51 -6.30 7.70
C ARG A 135 1.59 -6.17 6.64
N ALA A 136 1.43 -5.25 5.70
CA ALA A 136 2.42 -4.92 4.68
C ALA A 136 3.00 -3.53 4.95
N TYR A 137 4.23 -3.31 4.50
CA TYR A 137 4.84 -1.98 4.49
C TYR A 137 4.10 -1.07 3.52
N SER A 138 3.67 0.09 3.98
CA SER A 138 3.05 1.11 3.12
C SER A 138 3.97 2.26 2.72
N TYR A 139 5.07 2.46 3.46
CA TYR A 139 6.13 3.43 3.17
C TYR A 139 7.44 3.01 3.88
N ALA A 140 8.55 3.70 3.61
CA ALA A 140 9.89 3.22 3.96
C ALA A 140 10.20 3.04 5.45
N TYR A 141 9.43 3.65 6.37
CA TYR A 141 9.65 3.52 7.83
C TYR A 141 8.44 2.93 8.57
N ASP A 142 7.65 2.08 7.90
CA ASP A 142 6.49 1.37 8.46
C ASP A 142 6.87 0.10 9.24
N ASP A 143 7.94 0.15 10.03
CA ASP A 143 8.55 -1.05 10.62
C ASP A 143 7.66 -1.71 11.69
N GLY A 144 6.92 -0.89 12.44
CA GLY A 144 6.25 -1.30 13.69
C GLY A 144 5.16 -2.37 13.53
N THR A 145 4.57 -2.51 12.34
CA THR A 145 3.50 -3.49 12.08
C THR A 145 3.76 -4.37 10.85
N SER A 146 4.89 -4.16 10.19
CA SER A 146 5.16 -4.73 8.86
C SER A 146 6.41 -5.60 8.81
N THR A 147 7.28 -5.54 9.82
CA THR A 147 8.44 -6.44 9.94
C THR A 147 8.08 -7.68 10.72
N PHE A 148 8.38 -8.85 10.14
CA PHE A 148 8.22 -10.12 10.80
C PHE A 148 9.55 -10.84 10.91
N THR A 149 9.72 -11.58 12.00
CA THR A 149 10.93 -12.34 12.28
C THR A 149 10.58 -13.78 12.60
N CYS A 150 11.42 -14.71 12.16
CA CYS A 150 11.29 -16.12 12.50
C CYS A 150 12.67 -16.79 12.43
N VAL A 151 12.85 -17.89 13.14
CA VAL A 151 14.09 -18.67 13.17
C VAL A 151 13.80 -20.02 12.56
N SER A 152 14.60 -20.43 11.58
CA SER A 152 14.53 -21.76 10.93
C SER A 152 13.14 -22.07 10.36
N ALA A 153 12.58 -21.13 9.56
CA ALA A 153 11.30 -21.32 8.89
C ALA A 153 11.46 -21.67 7.41
N ASP A 154 10.53 -22.47 6.88
CA ASP A 154 10.23 -22.48 5.45
C ASP A 154 9.22 -21.38 5.13
N TYR A 155 9.23 -20.85 3.91
CA TYR A 155 8.29 -19.83 3.48
C TYR A 155 7.52 -20.23 2.23
N ASP A 156 6.20 -20.10 2.29
CA ASP A 156 5.32 -20.17 1.12
C ASP A 156 4.90 -18.76 0.69
N ILE A 157 5.31 -18.38 -0.53
CA ILE A 157 4.83 -17.16 -1.19
C ILE A 157 3.70 -17.54 -2.13
N THR A 158 2.52 -16.96 -1.90
CA THR A 158 1.33 -17.19 -2.72
C THR A 158 0.96 -15.91 -3.46
N PHE A 159 0.97 -15.97 -4.80
CA PHE A 159 0.45 -14.91 -5.66
C PHE A 159 -1.04 -15.11 -5.90
N CYS A 160 -1.80 -14.02 -5.83
CA CYS A 160 -3.26 -14.02 -5.91
C CYS A 160 -3.89 -15.07 -4.97
N PRO A 161 -3.64 -15.00 -3.65
CA PRO A 161 -4.24 -15.93 -2.69
C PRO A 161 -5.76 -15.86 -2.78
N SER A 162 -6.41 -17.03 -2.78
CA SER A 162 -7.86 -17.12 -2.66
C SER A 162 -8.27 -16.69 -1.25
N LEU A 163 -9.09 -15.64 -1.15
CA LEU A 163 -9.75 -15.32 0.12
C LEU A 163 -10.60 -16.54 0.53
N PRO A 164 -10.55 -17.00 1.78
CA PRO A 164 -11.48 -18.01 2.25
C PRO A 164 -12.88 -17.41 2.20
N THR A 165 -13.63 -17.69 1.13
CA THR A 165 -15.07 -17.47 1.13
C THR A 165 -15.63 -18.27 2.28
N SER A 166 -16.29 -17.61 3.24
CA SER A 166 -17.07 -18.26 4.31
C SER A 166 -18.07 -19.24 3.69
N LYS A 167 -17.63 -20.47 3.41
CA LYS A 167 -18.52 -21.61 3.22
C LYS A 167 -18.81 -22.14 4.60
N LYS A 168 -19.93 -21.62 5.12
CA LYS A 168 -20.83 -22.21 6.11
C LYS A 168 -20.34 -23.53 6.72
N ALA A 169 -20.15 -23.49 8.03
CA ALA A 169 -20.00 -24.65 8.89
C ALA A 169 -21.03 -25.74 8.56
N SER A 170 -20.52 -26.92 8.20
CA SER A 170 -21.15 -28.19 8.55
C SER A 170 -20.14 -29.34 8.37
N GLN A 171 -19.70 -29.83 9.53
CA GLN A 171 -19.26 -31.19 9.84
C GLN A 171 -17.77 -31.59 9.65
N SER A 172 -17.11 -31.60 10.82
CA SER A 172 -16.31 -32.69 11.40
C SER A 172 -14.78 -32.76 11.17
N GLN A 173 -14.07 -32.41 12.27
CA GLN A 173 -12.82 -32.99 12.80
C GLN A 173 -11.47 -32.64 12.15
N ASN A 174 -10.74 -31.67 12.73
CA ASN A 174 -9.49 -31.83 13.55
C ASN A 174 -8.79 -30.44 13.69
N PRO A 175 -8.21 -30.07 14.85
CA PRO A 175 -7.84 -28.68 15.14
C PRO A 175 -6.40 -28.35 14.73
N GLN A 176 -6.11 -27.04 14.72
CA GLN A 176 -4.79 -26.40 14.63
C GLN A 176 -4.38 -25.85 13.26
N ALA A 177 -5.23 -24.98 12.71
CA ALA A 177 -4.77 -23.84 11.92
C ALA A 177 -4.91 -22.60 12.81
N ALA A 178 -3.78 -21.93 13.10
CA ALA A 178 -3.79 -20.67 13.83
C ALA A 178 -4.68 -19.67 13.08
N GLU A 179 -5.62 -19.14 13.84
CA GLU A 179 -6.73 -18.30 13.41
C GLU A 179 -6.20 -17.01 12.75
N LEU A 180 -6.43 -16.85 11.44
CA LEU A 180 -6.41 -15.52 10.84
C LEU A 180 -7.63 -14.79 11.43
N PRO A 181 -7.47 -13.63 12.11
CA PRO A 181 -8.63 -12.84 12.47
C PRO A 181 -9.31 -12.40 11.17
N LEU A 182 -10.56 -12.85 11.00
CA LEU A 182 -11.47 -12.40 9.96
C LEU A 182 -11.57 -10.88 10.07
N TYR A 183 -10.96 -10.13 9.15
CA TYR A 183 -11.23 -8.70 9.06
C TYR A 183 -12.66 -8.53 8.56
N ASN A 184 -13.48 -7.96 9.44
CA ASN A 184 -14.89 -7.68 9.21
C ASN A 184 -15.04 -6.83 7.95
N SER A 185 -15.67 -7.39 6.91
CA SER A 185 -16.07 -6.66 5.72
C SER A 185 -17.27 -5.77 6.05
N THR A 186 -17.01 -4.65 6.71
CA THR A 186 -17.96 -3.53 6.80
C THR A 186 -17.35 -2.32 6.10
N MET A 187 -17.22 -2.41 4.77
CA MET A 187 -17.05 -1.22 3.93
C MET A 187 -18.45 -0.61 3.75
N VAL A 188 -18.77 0.43 4.51
CA VAL A 188 -19.91 1.30 4.20
C VAL A 188 -19.43 2.28 3.13
N PHE A 189 -19.78 2.01 1.87
CA PHE A 189 -19.71 2.99 0.80
C PHE A 189 -20.86 3.99 1.02
N LEU A 190 -20.56 5.18 1.55
CA LEU A 190 -21.46 6.33 1.43
C LEU A 190 -21.22 6.97 0.06
N GLY A 191 -21.97 6.51 -0.93
CA GLY A 191 -22.08 7.20 -2.22
C GLY A 191 -22.78 8.54 -2.02
N GLY A 192 -22.10 9.63 -2.38
CA GLY A 192 -22.69 10.96 -2.58
C GLY A 192 -22.98 11.17 -4.07
N PRO A 193 -24.14 11.75 -4.45
CA PRO A 193 -24.71 11.61 -5.79
C PRO A 193 -24.07 12.50 -6.86
N ASP A 194 -24.07 11.97 -8.08
CA ASP A 194 -23.93 12.69 -9.35
C ASP A 194 -24.95 13.84 -9.46
N VAL A 195 -24.48 15.02 -9.85
CA VAL A 195 -25.34 16.05 -10.48
C VAL A 195 -24.58 16.71 -11.62
N SER A 196 -24.88 16.28 -12.85
CA SER A 196 -24.53 17.02 -14.07
C SER A 196 -25.67 17.95 -14.48
N GLY A 197 -25.36 19.25 -14.57
CA GLY A 197 -25.78 20.15 -15.64
C GLY A 197 -27.20 20.75 -15.65
N ALA A 198 -27.30 22.05 -15.32
CA ALA A 198 -28.22 22.98 -15.98
C ALA A 198 -27.67 24.41 -15.91
N ALA A 199 -27.55 25.05 -17.08
CA ALA A 199 -27.11 26.43 -17.26
C ALA A 199 -28.24 27.44 -16.96
N ALA A 200 -27.89 28.59 -16.38
CA ALA A 200 -28.67 29.82 -16.48
C ALA A 200 -27.74 31.04 -16.45
N HIS A 201 -27.95 31.92 -17.43
CA HIS A 201 -27.21 33.16 -17.69
C HIS A 201 -27.80 34.36 -16.91
N MET A 202 -26.99 35.42 -16.89
CA MET A 202 -27.28 36.86 -16.77
C MET A 202 -27.28 37.53 -15.38
N GLY A 203 -26.37 38.51 -15.23
CA GLY A 203 -26.51 39.59 -14.25
C GLY A 203 -25.20 40.30 -13.88
N SER A 204 -24.69 41.16 -14.76
CA SER A 204 -23.55 42.06 -14.55
C SER A 204 -23.87 43.18 -13.54
N LEU A 205 -22.99 43.44 -12.55
CA LEU A 205 -22.79 44.76 -11.94
C LEU A 205 -21.31 44.98 -11.57
N LEU A 206 -20.69 45.98 -12.19
CA LEU A 206 -19.42 46.60 -11.82
C LEU A 206 -19.58 47.42 -10.52
N SER A 207 -18.57 47.42 -9.63
CA SER A 207 -17.80 48.63 -9.26
C SER A 207 -16.86 48.40 -8.04
N MET A 208 -15.56 48.56 -8.30
CA MET A 208 -14.51 49.28 -7.53
C MET A 208 -14.28 49.01 -6.03
N ALA A 209 -13.10 48.49 -5.68
CA ALA A 209 -12.17 49.12 -4.72
C ALA A 209 -10.81 48.37 -4.67
N VAL A 210 -9.84 48.91 -5.41
CA VAL A 210 -8.40 48.63 -5.23
C VAL A 210 -7.86 49.61 -4.17
N ALA A 211 -6.89 49.16 -3.37
CA ALA A 211 -5.99 49.92 -2.48
C ALA A 211 -6.26 49.88 -0.96
N VAL A 212 -5.82 48.80 -0.28
CA VAL A 212 -5.44 48.88 1.16
C VAL A 212 -4.15 48.09 1.49
N VAL A 213 -3.35 47.65 0.51
CA VAL A 213 -2.11 46.87 0.78
C VAL A 213 -0.90 47.75 1.13
N ALA A 214 -1.03 49.08 1.16
CA ALA A 214 0.13 49.98 1.31
C ALA A 214 0.34 50.59 2.72
N MET A 215 -0.55 50.34 3.71
CA MET A 215 -0.43 51.02 5.02
C MET A 215 0.05 50.14 6.18
N TRP A 216 0.34 48.85 5.96
CA TRP A 216 0.81 47.95 7.03
C TRP A 216 2.33 47.83 7.14
N ARG A 217 3.11 48.51 6.28
CA ARG A 217 4.59 48.44 6.26
C ARG A 217 5.33 49.66 6.82
N LEU A 218 4.64 50.54 7.55
CA LEU A 218 5.23 51.79 8.08
C LEU A 218 5.10 51.97 9.60
N SER A 219 4.63 50.96 10.33
CA SER A 219 4.44 51.04 11.80
C SER A 219 5.45 50.27 12.65
N GLU A 220 6.49 49.66 12.06
CA GLU A 220 7.58 48.98 12.81
C GLU A 220 8.94 49.71 12.73
N LEU A 221 8.96 50.99 12.34
CA LEU A 221 10.19 51.79 12.27
C LEU A 221 10.30 52.89 13.33
N MET A 222 9.46 52.86 14.36
CA MET A 222 9.67 53.64 15.59
C MET A 222 9.19 52.85 16.80
N PHE A 223 9.99 51.89 17.25
CA PHE A 223 10.39 51.65 18.65
C PHE A 223 11.51 50.60 18.68
#